data_AF-A0A1Q5PT27-F1
#
_entry.id   AF-A0A1Q5PT27-F1
#
_cell.length_a   1.000
_cell.length_b   1.000
_cell.length_c   1.000
_cell.angle_alpha   90.00
_cell.angle_beta   90.00
_cell.angle_gamma   90.00
#
_symmetry.space_group_name_H-M   'P 1'
#
loop_
_entity.id
_entity.type
_entity.pdbx_description
1 polymer ?
#
loop_
_entity_poly.entity_id
_entity_poly.type
_entity_poly.pdbx_seq_one_letter_code
_entity_poly.pdbx_strand_id
1 'polypeptide(L)'
;MQSCAGALAKLKEHYGGWDPRTLFVFVGDLFDRGPDAAGVAELIGVRPPDNVVLVEGNHDENLRFLLAGLSRAGFPDTRVSLEQLRAVGYTKKDLADLVERFVPAYALRFAGRSFLVTHAGLAPATIDAIMHVDDQGRRAYDFTHLPLRQLLLGSSSRQQTYRGFSQYDRSVEAALSHPQIVQVHGHRNGTRTESPGPEAAAPNVWALEQRVEHGGHLAALEVNADGRTQVVRFREERTTPALDPNSLLAHMAAHPEVIVRPVEGLPGVVSCNFTRRAFATRKWDDVSCKARGLFLDRESRVVARGYDKFFNVGEALAPRDLDDVVTRGLGRPLTVRRKWNGYLALVAVVAGELRVFSKAGVTPYSRHAAEMLQAHLGERVAELAARLAQAEVTLTFEVISERDPHLVDEGANQLVLLDAIANQETFTLRPAVRAEVERDFGFVSPPVEVISEAADDAARLALAARAAACEAEGAEGLVITYGDGQLTKYKSAVYTRRKAFRSLVERHLAGRKVEPRGAGAELFARFLERDDLTGFWVEGLRGPTLNIPALVASL
;
A
#
# COMPACT_ATOMS: atom_id res chain seq x y z
N MET A 1 -7.95 -19.19 5.89
CA MET A 1 -9.37 -19.32 5.47
C MET A 1 -9.86 -18.04 4.82
N GLN A 2 -9.69 -16.91 5.51
CA GLN A 2 -9.79 -15.56 4.99
C GLN A 2 -11.15 -15.29 4.30
N SER A 3 -12.29 -15.62 4.91
CA SER A 3 -13.64 -15.33 4.37
C SER A 3 -13.92 -15.83 2.94
N CYS A 4 -13.29 -16.93 2.51
CA CYS A 4 -13.48 -17.53 1.18
C CYS A 4 -14.46 -18.72 1.23
N ALA A 5 -15.77 -18.42 1.17
CA ALA A 5 -16.83 -19.41 1.30
C ALA A 5 -16.92 -20.39 0.13
N GLY A 6 -16.70 -19.95 -1.11
CA GLY A 6 -16.77 -20.82 -2.29
C GLY A 6 -15.70 -21.91 -2.28
N ALA A 7 -14.48 -21.56 -1.90
CA ALA A 7 -13.38 -22.50 -1.72
C ALA A 7 -13.67 -23.48 -0.57
N LEU A 8 -14.24 -22.98 0.53
CA LEU A 8 -14.65 -23.81 1.67
C LEU A 8 -15.78 -24.78 1.30
N ALA A 9 -16.76 -24.34 0.52
CA ALA A 9 -17.86 -25.18 0.07
C ALA A 9 -17.34 -26.37 -0.75
N LYS A 10 -16.39 -26.11 -1.66
CA LYS A 10 -15.72 -27.17 -2.44
C LYS A 10 -14.93 -28.13 -1.56
N LEU A 11 -14.23 -27.62 -0.54
CA LEU A 11 -13.54 -28.45 0.45
C LEU A 11 -14.52 -29.35 1.20
N LYS A 12 -15.62 -28.77 1.70
CA LYS A 12 -16.66 -29.49 2.44
C LYS A 12 -17.32 -30.55 1.55
N GLU A 13 -17.63 -30.22 0.30
CA GLU A 13 -18.17 -31.15 -0.70
C GLU A 13 -17.20 -32.30 -0.99
N HIS A 14 -15.91 -32.00 -1.20
CA HIS A 14 -14.87 -32.99 -1.45
C HIS A 14 -14.80 -34.07 -0.37
N TYR A 15 -15.03 -33.68 0.89
CA TYR A 15 -15.05 -34.60 2.03
C TYR A 15 -16.44 -35.14 2.38
N GLY A 16 -17.47 -34.90 1.56
CA GLY A 16 -18.84 -35.36 1.81
C GLY A 16 -19.50 -34.70 3.02
N GLY A 17 -19.08 -33.49 3.38
CA GLY A 17 -19.48 -32.77 4.58
C GLY A 17 -18.42 -32.82 5.69
N TRP A 18 -18.86 -32.53 6.92
CA TRP A 18 -18.04 -32.70 8.12
C TRP A 18 -18.18 -34.13 8.66
N ASP A 19 -17.75 -35.14 7.88
CA ASP A 19 -17.87 -36.57 8.25
C ASP A 19 -17.30 -36.79 9.67
N PRO A 20 -18.09 -37.29 10.64
CA PRO A 20 -17.65 -37.53 12.01
C PRO A 20 -16.44 -38.48 12.16
N ARG A 21 -16.13 -39.26 11.12
CA ARG A 21 -14.95 -40.15 11.08
C ARG A 21 -13.65 -39.41 10.72
N THR A 22 -13.76 -38.15 10.28
CA THR A 22 -12.65 -37.30 9.89
C THR A 22 -12.53 -36.13 10.85
N LEU A 23 -11.32 -35.88 11.34
CA LEU A 23 -11.02 -34.70 12.14
C LEU A 23 -10.62 -33.54 11.20
N PHE A 24 -11.32 -32.42 11.29
CA PHE A 24 -11.02 -31.20 10.55
C PHE A 24 -10.38 -30.18 11.49
N VAL A 25 -9.20 -29.68 11.15
CA VAL A 25 -8.49 -28.65 11.94
C VAL A 25 -8.28 -27.41 11.06
N PHE A 26 -9.00 -26.33 11.36
CA PHE A 26 -8.83 -25.04 10.71
C PHE A 26 -7.72 -24.26 11.37
N VAL A 27 -6.83 -23.68 10.57
CA VAL A 27 -5.55 -23.12 11.03
C VAL A 27 -5.58 -21.59 11.11
N GLY A 28 -6.67 -21.04 11.66
CA GLY A 28 -6.87 -19.62 11.91
C GLY A 28 -7.31 -18.78 10.73
N ASP A 29 -7.53 -17.50 11.05
CA ASP A 29 -8.05 -16.44 10.19
C ASP A 29 -9.32 -16.91 9.47
N LEU A 30 -10.33 -17.25 10.27
CA LEU A 30 -11.60 -17.74 9.74
C LEU A 30 -12.32 -16.64 8.96
N PHE A 31 -12.32 -15.43 9.54
CA PHE A 31 -12.95 -14.23 8.98
C PHE A 31 -11.94 -13.10 8.83
N ASP A 32 -11.54 -12.78 7.60
CA ASP A 32 -10.81 -11.56 7.22
C ASP A 32 -10.60 -11.54 5.69
N ARG A 33 -10.45 -10.36 5.08
CA ARG A 33 -10.02 -10.08 3.67
C ARG A 33 -10.80 -10.68 2.49
N GLY A 34 -11.36 -11.89 2.61
CA GLY A 34 -12.11 -12.52 1.53
C GLY A 34 -13.53 -12.01 1.38
N PRO A 35 -14.21 -12.49 0.33
CA PRO A 35 -15.44 -11.88 -0.15
C PRO A 35 -16.68 -12.20 0.69
N ASP A 36 -16.69 -13.31 1.43
CA ASP A 36 -17.93 -13.87 1.99
C ASP A 36 -17.72 -14.50 3.38
N ALA A 37 -17.68 -13.67 4.41
CA ALA A 37 -17.61 -14.12 5.80
C ALA A 37 -18.90 -14.81 6.25
N ALA A 38 -20.05 -14.37 5.74
CA ALA A 38 -21.36 -14.92 6.07
C ALA A 38 -21.48 -16.38 5.60
N GLY A 39 -21.13 -16.66 4.34
CA GLY A 39 -21.11 -18.02 3.80
C GLY A 39 -20.12 -18.93 4.53
N VAL A 40 -18.96 -18.42 4.96
CA VAL A 40 -18.05 -19.21 5.83
C VAL A 40 -18.72 -19.57 7.16
N ALA A 41 -19.40 -18.62 7.80
CA ALA A 41 -20.12 -18.88 9.04
C ALA A 41 -21.28 -19.85 8.86
N GLU A 42 -21.99 -19.83 7.73
CA GLU A 42 -23.04 -20.81 7.41
C GLU A 42 -22.47 -22.22 7.19
N LEU A 43 -21.31 -22.35 6.54
CA LEU A 43 -20.70 -23.63 6.23
C LEU A 43 -20.12 -24.33 7.47
N ILE A 44 -19.54 -23.57 8.39
CA ILE A 44 -18.92 -24.07 9.64
C ILE A 44 -19.93 -24.11 10.79
N GLY A 45 -20.79 -23.09 10.88
CA GLY A 45 -21.69 -22.84 12.00
C GLY A 45 -21.01 -22.15 13.18
N VAL A 46 -21.80 -21.42 13.98
CA VAL A 46 -21.36 -20.87 15.28
C VAL A 46 -21.19 -21.93 16.37
N ARG A 47 -21.69 -23.13 16.11
CA ARG A 47 -21.50 -24.34 16.91
C ARG A 47 -21.05 -25.47 15.99
N PRO A 48 -19.77 -25.48 15.59
CA PRO A 48 -19.26 -26.51 14.70
C PRO A 48 -19.37 -27.89 15.38
N PRO A 49 -19.45 -28.99 14.59
CA PRO A 49 -19.40 -30.35 15.11
C PRO A 49 -18.14 -30.64 15.94
N ASP A 50 -18.18 -31.62 16.84
CA ASP A 50 -17.07 -31.96 17.75
C ASP A 50 -15.79 -32.40 17.02
N ASN A 51 -15.91 -32.90 15.79
CA ASN A 51 -14.78 -33.25 14.92
C ASN A 51 -14.21 -32.06 14.12
N VAL A 52 -14.63 -30.84 14.43
CA VAL A 52 -14.11 -29.60 13.83
C VAL A 52 -13.42 -28.77 14.90
N VAL A 53 -12.11 -28.61 14.75
CA VAL A 53 -11.27 -27.80 15.64
C VAL A 53 -10.90 -26.49 14.96
N LEU A 54 -11.03 -25.39 15.67
CA LEU A 54 -10.71 -24.04 15.19
C LEU A 54 -9.48 -23.53 15.93
N VAL A 55 -8.32 -23.51 15.29
CA VAL A 55 -7.11 -22.89 15.85
C VAL A 55 -7.20 -21.38 15.65
N GLU A 56 -6.91 -20.59 16.68
CA GLU A 56 -7.00 -19.13 16.63
C GLU A 56 -5.92 -18.51 15.74
N GLY A 57 -6.33 -17.61 14.83
CA GLY A 57 -5.46 -16.76 14.03
C GLY A 57 -5.30 -15.34 14.56
N ASN A 58 -4.37 -14.57 13.99
CA ASN A 58 -4.15 -13.20 14.46
C ASN A 58 -5.29 -12.26 14.02
N HIS A 59 -6.02 -12.57 12.95
CA HIS A 59 -7.19 -11.79 12.55
C HIS A 59 -8.44 -12.17 13.35
N ASP A 60 -8.49 -13.38 13.88
CA ASP A 60 -9.51 -13.80 14.84
C ASP A 60 -9.41 -13.02 16.17
N GLU A 61 -8.18 -12.67 16.61
CA GLU A 61 -7.95 -11.76 17.74
C GLU A 61 -8.55 -10.36 17.48
N ASN A 62 -8.45 -9.84 16.24
CA ASN A 62 -9.05 -8.57 15.87
C ASN A 62 -10.58 -8.60 16.00
N LEU A 63 -11.22 -9.72 15.62
CA LEU A 63 -12.66 -9.91 15.81
C LEU A 63 -13.01 -9.86 17.30
N ARG A 64 -12.22 -10.50 18.17
CA ARG A 64 -12.42 -10.44 19.63
C ARG A 64 -12.35 -8.99 20.14
N PHE A 65 -11.38 -8.20 19.68
CA PHE A 65 -11.29 -6.78 20.05
C PHE A 65 -12.50 -5.96 19.58
N LEU A 66 -12.96 -6.18 18.34
CA LEU A 66 -14.16 -5.51 17.83
C LEU A 66 -15.41 -5.88 18.64
N LEU A 67 -15.58 -7.16 18.99
CA LEU A 67 -16.70 -7.60 19.82
C LEU A 67 -16.63 -7.00 21.23
N ALA A 68 -15.43 -6.84 21.80
CA ALA A 68 -15.21 -6.20 23.09
C ALA A 68 -15.40 -4.67 23.08
N GLY A 69 -15.60 -4.05 21.91
CA GLY A 69 -15.66 -2.59 21.77
C GLY A 69 -14.29 -1.90 21.88
N LEU A 70 -13.20 -2.68 21.85
CA LEU A 70 -11.83 -2.22 21.95
C LEU A 70 -11.31 -1.92 20.54
N SER A 71 -11.79 -0.85 19.88
CA SER A 71 -11.26 -0.51 18.57
C SER A 71 -9.96 0.29 18.70
N ARG A 72 -8.81 -0.39 18.64
CA ARG A 72 -7.60 0.29 18.14
C ARG A 72 -7.87 0.59 16.66
N ALA A 73 -7.81 1.86 16.27
CA ALA A 73 -8.08 2.29 14.91
C ALA A 73 -7.23 1.48 13.91
N GLY A 74 -7.82 0.55 13.14
CA GLY A 74 -7.05 -0.17 12.11
C GLY A 74 -7.47 -1.57 11.64
N PHE A 75 -8.70 -2.05 11.85
CA PHE A 75 -9.14 -3.38 11.34
C PHE A 75 -10.24 -3.29 10.26
N PRO A 76 -9.98 -2.68 9.08
CA PRO A 76 -11.02 -2.46 8.06
C PRO A 76 -11.59 -3.77 7.50
N ASP A 77 -10.74 -4.74 7.20
CA ASP A 77 -11.17 -6.02 6.60
C ASP A 77 -12.03 -6.84 7.58
N THR A 78 -11.59 -6.94 8.84
CA THR A 78 -12.35 -7.61 9.89
C THR A 78 -13.69 -6.92 10.18
N ARG A 79 -13.79 -5.59 10.03
CA ARG A 79 -15.05 -4.85 10.14
C ARG A 79 -16.01 -5.20 9.02
N VAL A 80 -15.54 -5.29 7.78
CA VAL A 80 -16.35 -5.72 6.63
C VAL A 80 -16.88 -7.13 6.89
N SER A 81 -16.04 -8.07 7.34
CA SER A 81 -16.48 -9.42 7.70
C SER A 81 -17.51 -9.41 8.83
N LEU A 82 -17.32 -8.59 9.87
CA LEU A 82 -18.29 -8.44 10.97
C LEU A 82 -19.64 -7.86 10.48
N GLU A 83 -19.63 -6.92 9.56
CA GLU A 83 -20.84 -6.36 8.94
C GLU A 83 -21.59 -7.40 8.11
N GLN A 84 -20.87 -8.22 7.33
CA GLN A 84 -21.47 -9.34 6.58
C GLN A 84 -22.16 -10.34 7.53
N LEU A 85 -21.49 -10.72 8.63
CA LEU A 85 -22.05 -11.63 9.63
C LEU A 85 -23.31 -11.05 10.30
N ARG A 86 -23.29 -9.76 10.63
CA ARG A 86 -24.46 -9.07 11.21
C ARG A 86 -25.61 -8.95 10.21
N ALA A 87 -25.32 -8.74 8.93
CA ALA A 87 -26.33 -8.61 7.89
C ALA A 87 -27.18 -9.88 7.74
N VAL A 88 -26.61 -11.05 8.00
CA VAL A 88 -27.32 -12.35 8.02
C VAL A 88 -27.86 -12.74 9.41
N GLY A 89 -27.81 -11.83 10.38
CA GLY A 89 -28.47 -11.98 11.68
C GLY A 89 -27.62 -12.53 12.83
N TYR A 90 -26.31 -12.76 12.64
CA TYR A 90 -25.45 -13.17 13.75
C TYR A 90 -25.32 -12.06 14.80
N THR A 91 -25.63 -12.39 16.05
CA THR A 91 -25.52 -11.46 17.17
C THR A 91 -24.08 -11.40 17.70
N LYS A 92 -23.79 -10.36 18.49
CA LYS A 92 -22.52 -10.29 19.24
C LYS A 92 -22.30 -11.52 20.12
N LYS A 93 -23.37 -12.10 20.67
CA LYS A 93 -23.30 -13.31 21.50
C LYS A 93 -22.90 -14.52 20.67
N ASP A 94 -23.52 -14.75 19.52
CA ASP A 94 -23.20 -15.89 18.66
C ASP A 94 -21.73 -15.88 18.22
N LEU A 95 -21.22 -14.70 17.89
CA LEU A 95 -19.82 -14.53 17.48
C LEU A 95 -18.85 -14.66 18.67
N ALA A 96 -19.24 -14.21 19.87
CA ALA A 96 -18.46 -14.43 21.08
C ALA A 96 -18.38 -15.92 21.43
N ASP A 97 -19.51 -16.64 21.39
CA ASP A 97 -19.60 -18.08 21.62
C ASP A 97 -18.73 -18.87 20.61
N LEU A 98 -18.63 -18.39 19.36
CA LEU A 98 -17.74 -18.97 18.35
C LEU A 98 -16.26 -18.72 18.67
N VAL A 99 -15.89 -17.47 18.97
CA VAL A 99 -14.50 -17.08 19.29
C VAL A 99 -14.00 -17.78 20.57
N GLU A 100 -14.86 -18.04 21.54
CA GLU A 100 -14.53 -18.80 22.76
C GLU A 100 -14.18 -20.27 22.47
N ARG A 101 -14.58 -20.82 21.32
CA ARG A 101 -14.22 -22.18 20.90
C ARG A 101 -12.84 -22.25 20.25
N PHE A 102 -12.23 -21.12 19.92
CA PHE A 102 -10.92 -21.13 19.29
C PHE A 102 -9.87 -21.62 20.29
N VAL A 103 -9.07 -22.57 19.85
CA VAL A 103 -7.94 -23.08 20.63
C VAL A 103 -6.65 -22.41 20.16
N PRO A 104 -5.71 -22.10 21.04
CA PRO A 104 -4.49 -21.39 20.65
C PRO A 104 -3.52 -22.27 19.84
N ALA A 105 -3.62 -23.59 20.00
CA ALA A 105 -2.89 -24.61 19.27
C ALA A 105 -3.65 -25.95 19.37
N TYR A 106 -3.34 -26.89 18.48
CA TYR A 106 -3.89 -28.24 18.54
C TYR A 106 -2.81 -29.29 18.28
N ALA A 107 -2.61 -30.18 19.25
CA ALA A 107 -1.61 -31.24 19.19
C ALA A 107 -2.31 -32.61 19.12
N LEU A 108 -1.83 -33.48 18.23
CA LEU A 108 -2.41 -34.81 18.05
C LEU A 108 -1.37 -35.84 17.61
N ARG A 109 -1.67 -37.11 17.89
CA ARG A 109 -0.94 -38.24 17.32
C ARG A 109 -1.85 -38.98 16.35
N PHE A 110 -1.41 -39.13 15.11
CA PHE A 110 -2.18 -39.81 14.07
C PHE A 110 -1.24 -40.56 13.12
N ALA A 111 -1.63 -41.78 12.72
CA ALA A 111 -0.83 -42.66 11.87
C ALA A 111 0.66 -42.75 12.29
N GLY A 112 0.91 -42.90 13.59
CA GLY A 112 2.25 -43.04 14.15
C GLY A 112 3.07 -41.74 14.27
N ARG A 113 2.59 -40.60 13.75
CA ARG A 113 3.30 -39.31 13.76
C ARG A 113 2.68 -38.34 14.76
N SER A 114 3.49 -37.43 15.29
CA SER A 114 3.04 -36.35 16.19
C SER A 114 2.90 -35.05 15.41
N PHE A 115 1.72 -34.44 15.46
CA PHE A 115 1.39 -33.20 14.77
C PHE A 115 1.19 -32.08 15.79
N LEU A 116 1.69 -30.90 15.45
CA LEU A 116 1.45 -29.65 16.17
C LEU A 116 0.90 -28.62 15.17
N VAL A 117 -0.36 -28.27 15.34
CA VAL A 117 -1.07 -27.29 14.52
C VAL A 117 -1.11 -25.96 15.28
N THR A 118 -0.55 -24.92 14.69
CA THR A 118 -0.54 -23.55 15.22
C THR A 118 -0.80 -22.59 14.08
N HIS A 119 -1.23 -21.36 14.34
CA HIS A 119 -1.48 -20.43 13.25
C HIS A 119 -0.19 -20.04 12.49
N ALA A 120 0.93 -19.85 13.19
CA ALA A 120 2.16 -19.31 12.59
C ALA A 120 3.46 -20.10 12.86
N GLY A 121 3.39 -21.29 13.46
CA GLY A 121 4.55 -22.17 13.65
C GLY A 121 5.50 -21.75 14.77
N LEU A 122 6.17 -22.74 15.38
CA LEU A 122 7.09 -22.55 16.51
C LEU A 122 8.51 -22.99 16.17
N ALA A 123 9.49 -22.30 16.74
CA ALA A 123 10.88 -22.72 16.60
C ALA A 123 11.11 -24.05 17.36
N PRO A 124 11.99 -24.95 16.86
CA PRO A 124 12.30 -26.22 17.51
C PRO A 124 12.61 -26.10 19.01
N ALA A 125 13.45 -25.14 19.38
CA ALA A 125 13.80 -24.91 20.79
C ALA A 125 12.59 -24.50 21.67
N THR A 126 11.58 -23.84 21.09
CA THR A 126 10.34 -23.55 21.80
C THR A 126 9.50 -24.80 21.98
N ILE A 127 9.42 -25.65 20.95
CA ILE A 127 8.73 -26.94 21.02
C ILE A 127 9.37 -27.83 22.08
N ASP A 128 10.70 -27.96 22.07
CA ASP A 128 11.45 -28.75 23.05
C ASP A 128 11.22 -28.28 24.48
N ALA A 129 11.07 -26.97 24.69
CA ALA A 129 10.84 -26.38 26.01
C ALA A 129 9.44 -26.65 26.58
N ILE A 130 8.44 -26.85 25.71
CA ILE A 130 7.04 -27.09 26.11
C ILE A 130 6.63 -28.55 25.98
N MET A 131 7.41 -29.37 25.28
CA MET A 131 7.08 -30.76 25.00
C MET A 131 7.63 -31.68 26.09
N HIS A 132 6.76 -32.56 26.60
CA HIS A 132 7.14 -33.64 27.49
C HIS A 132 6.72 -34.98 26.88
N VAL A 133 7.50 -36.03 27.12
CA VAL A 133 7.15 -37.39 26.71
C VAL A 133 6.71 -38.14 27.96
N ASP A 134 5.49 -38.67 27.96
CA ASP A 134 4.99 -39.48 29.06
C ASP A 134 5.58 -40.90 29.03
N ASP A 135 5.30 -41.68 30.09
CA ASP A 135 5.81 -43.04 30.25
C ASP A 135 5.37 -44.01 29.13
N GLN A 136 4.37 -43.64 28.33
CA GLN A 136 3.85 -44.40 27.19
C GLN A 136 4.44 -43.92 25.85
N GLY A 137 5.43 -43.01 25.89
CA GLY A 137 6.04 -42.43 24.71
C GLY A 137 5.13 -41.43 23.97
N ARG A 138 4.04 -40.98 24.61
CA ARG A 138 3.13 -39.97 24.04
C ARG A 138 3.68 -38.59 24.37
N ARG A 139 3.55 -37.68 23.41
CA ARG A 139 4.00 -36.29 23.56
C ARG A 139 2.86 -35.45 24.10
N ALA A 140 3.09 -34.80 25.22
CA ALA A 140 2.24 -33.78 25.82
C ALA A 140 2.91 -32.41 25.67
N TYR A 141 2.11 -31.34 25.69
CA TYR A 141 2.60 -29.97 25.49
C TYR A 141 2.06 -29.07 26.60
N ASP A 142 2.94 -28.35 27.28
CA ASP A 142 2.59 -27.34 28.27
C ASP A 142 2.69 -25.92 27.68
N PHE A 143 1.54 -25.37 27.32
CA PHE A 143 1.45 -24.01 26.76
C PHE A 143 1.38 -22.91 27.83
N THR A 144 1.38 -23.25 29.13
CA THR A 144 1.10 -22.31 30.24
C THR A 144 2.02 -21.09 30.23
N HIS A 145 3.30 -21.29 29.90
CA HIS A 145 4.32 -20.23 29.88
C HIS A 145 4.63 -19.69 28.48
N LEU A 146 3.89 -20.13 27.45
CA LEU A 146 4.08 -19.66 26.08
C LEU A 146 3.17 -18.45 25.81
N PRO A 147 3.70 -17.27 25.43
CA PRO A 147 2.86 -16.14 25.07
C PRO A 147 1.94 -16.49 23.89
N LEU A 148 0.63 -16.28 24.03
CA LEU A 148 -0.36 -16.52 22.96
C LEU A 148 0.06 -15.87 21.64
N ARG A 149 0.60 -14.66 21.72
CA ARG A 149 1.08 -13.92 20.56
C ARG A 149 2.17 -14.63 19.76
N GLN A 150 2.97 -15.50 20.39
CA GLN A 150 3.95 -16.33 19.70
C GLN A 150 3.28 -17.48 18.93
N LEU A 151 2.09 -17.92 19.30
CA LEU A 151 1.29 -18.89 18.52
C LEU A 151 0.62 -18.22 17.32
N LEU A 152 0.10 -17.01 17.52
CA LEU A 152 -0.59 -16.23 16.48
C LEU A 152 0.39 -15.66 15.45
N LEU A 153 1.53 -15.11 15.87
CA LEU A 153 2.48 -14.45 14.98
C LEU A 153 3.71 -15.30 14.67
N GLY A 154 3.87 -16.41 15.40
CA GLY A 154 4.92 -17.43 15.27
C GLY A 154 6.23 -17.03 15.95
N SER A 155 7.19 -17.96 15.98
CA SER A 155 8.53 -17.70 16.53
C SER A 155 9.44 -16.92 15.56
N SER A 156 10.09 -15.84 15.99
CA SER A 156 11.13 -15.12 15.22
C SER A 156 12.34 -14.78 16.09
N SER A 157 13.35 -14.07 15.56
CA SER A 157 14.51 -13.65 16.36
C SER A 157 14.07 -12.89 17.63
N ARG A 158 14.80 -13.06 18.74
CA ARG A 158 14.40 -12.60 20.09
C ARG A 158 13.98 -11.12 20.14
N GLN A 159 14.60 -10.24 19.36
CA GLN A 159 14.29 -8.81 19.35
C GLN A 159 12.95 -8.47 18.67
N GLN A 160 12.45 -9.35 17.78
CA GLN A 160 11.24 -9.16 16.98
C GLN A 160 10.01 -9.83 17.59
N THR A 161 10.17 -11.01 18.22
CA THR A 161 9.10 -11.70 18.95
C THR A 161 8.51 -10.83 20.08
N TYR A 162 9.36 -10.12 20.83
CA TYR A 162 8.92 -9.22 21.92
C TYR A 162 8.16 -7.98 21.45
N ARG A 163 8.43 -7.51 20.22
CA ARG A 163 7.71 -6.37 19.64
C ARG A 163 6.50 -6.79 18.82
N GLY A 164 6.32 -8.10 18.58
CA GLY A 164 5.21 -8.58 17.77
C GLY A 164 5.27 -8.30 16.30
N PHE A 165 6.46 -8.02 15.82
CA PHE A 165 6.69 -7.86 14.41
C PHE A 165 7.29 -9.18 13.94
N SER A 166 6.46 -10.17 13.65
CA SER A 166 6.87 -11.18 12.67
C SER A 166 6.78 -10.50 11.31
N GLN A 167 7.92 -10.27 10.67
CA GLN A 167 7.93 -9.69 9.33
C GLN A 167 7.50 -10.79 8.34
N TYR A 168 6.49 -10.48 7.53
CA TYR A 168 6.00 -11.34 6.45
C TYR A 168 7.07 -11.61 5.37
N ASP A 169 8.17 -10.85 5.35
CA ASP A 169 9.16 -10.80 4.29
C ASP A 169 10.38 -11.72 4.48
N ARG A 170 10.26 -12.78 5.31
CA ARG A 170 11.32 -13.79 5.46
C ARG A 170 10.81 -15.22 5.30
N SER A 171 11.57 -16.03 4.55
CA SER A 171 11.42 -17.48 4.59
C SER A 171 11.95 -18.01 5.93
N VAL A 172 11.08 -18.65 6.69
CA VAL A 172 11.36 -19.17 8.04
C VAL A 172 11.09 -20.67 8.14
N GLU A 173 10.49 -21.27 7.11
CA GLU A 173 9.92 -22.62 7.15
C GLU A 173 11.00 -23.67 7.41
N ALA A 174 12.19 -23.53 6.81
CA ALA A 174 13.33 -24.40 7.11
C ALA A 174 13.79 -24.31 8.56
N ALA A 175 13.66 -23.15 9.21
CA ALA A 175 14.02 -22.96 10.62
C ALA A 175 12.95 -23.51 11.58
N LEU A 176 11.74 -23.82 11.08
CA LEU A 176 10.69 -24.47 11.86
C LEU A 176 10.81 -26.00 11.81
N SER A 177 11.64 -26.59 10.95
CA SER A 177 11.79 -28.04 10.87
C SER A 177 12.18 -28.66 12.20
N HIS A 178 11.37 -29.61 12.67
CA HIS A 178 11.62 -30.39 13.88
C HIS A 178 11.73 -31.88 13.52
N PRO A 179 12.70 -32.63 14.07
CA PRO A 179 12.94 -34.02 13.66
C PRO A 179 11.81 -34.98 14.03
N GLN A 180 11.05 -34.68 15.10
CA GLN A 180 10.02 -35.57 15.64
C GLN A 180 8.59 -35.07 15.49
N ILE A 181 8.41 -33.80 15.12
CA ILE A 181 7.10 -33.12 15.14
C ILE A 181 6.81 -32.61 13.75
N VAL A 182 5.62 -32.95 13.27
CA VAL A 182 5.03 -32.37 12.06
C VAL A 182 4.36 -31.06 12.43
N GLN A 183 4.87 -29.94 11.94
CA GLN A 183 4.23 -28.65 12.11
C GLN A 183 3.31 -28.34 10.94
N VAL A 184 2.09 -27.89 11.25
CA VAL A 184 1.12 -27.38 10.27
C VAL A 184 0.73 -25.97 10.67
N HIS A 185 0.81 -25.01 9.74
CA HIS A 185 0.50 -23.60 10.02
C HIS A 185 -0.17 -22.85 8.86
N GLY A 186 -0.86 -21.75 9.18
CA GLY A 186 -1.78 -21.03 8.28
C GLY A 186 -1.48 -19.54 8.02
N HIS A 187 -0.35 -18.98 8.50
CA HIS A 187 -0.07 -17.54 8.38
C HIS A 187 1.18 -17.14 7.57
N ARG A 188 2.27 -17.91 7.68
CA ARG A 188 3.60 -17.44 7.25
C ARG A 188 3.93 -17.77 5.81
N ASN A 189 3.54 -16.89 4.87
CA ASN A 189 3.81 -17.04 3.44
C ASN A 189 4.18 -15.73 2.68
N GLY A 190 4.69 -14.71 3.37
CA GLY A 190 4.81 -13.39 2.75
C GLY A 190 5.94 -13.23 1.70
N THR A 191 6.93 -14.13 1.66
CA THR A 191 7.98 -14.13 0.62
C THR A 191 7.79 -15.08 -0.53
N ARG A 192 6.85 -16.03 -0.45
CA ARG A 192 6.72 -16.98 -1.57
C ARG A 192 6.14 -16.31 -2.78
N THR A 193 6.75 -16.63 -3.91
CA THR A 193 6.32 -16.25 -5.25
C THR A 193 5.64 -17.41 -5.97
N GLU A 194 5.70 -18.62 -5.41
CA GLU A 194 5.14 -19.84 -5.99
C GLU A 194 3.61 -19.88 -5.79
N SER A 195 2.89 -20.27 -6.85
CA SER A 195 1.45 -20.54 -6.82
C SER A 195 1.11 -21.64 -7.83
N PRO A 196 0.53 -22.78 -7.41
CA PRO A 196 0.24 -23.15 -6.02
C PRO A 196 1.52 -23.29 -5.16
N GLY A 197 1.36 -23.20 -3.84
CA GLY A 197 2.48 -23.46 -2.91
C GLY A 197 2.92 -24.93 -2.95
N PRO A 198 4.13 -25.26 -2.47
CA PRO A 198 4.69 -26.61 -2.50
C PRO A 198 3.89 -27.59 -1.63
N GLU A 199 4.01 -28.90 -1.91
CA GLU A 199 3.38 -29.97 -1.12
C GLU A 199 3.87 -29.99 0.34
N ALA A 200 5.13 -29.66 0.59
CA ALA A 200 5.70 -29.45 1.91
C ALA A 200 6.61 -28.23 1.89
N ALA A 201 6.60 -27.43 2.97
CA ALA A 201 7.34 -26.18 3.03
C ALA A 201 8.80 -26.35 3.42
N ALA A 202 9.06 -27.32 4.27
CA ALA A 202 10.36 -27.81 4.68
C ALA A 202 10.18 -29.23 5.25
N PRO A 203 11.25 -29.98 5.57
CA PRO A 203 11.10 -31.27 6.25
C PRO A 203 10.25 -31.12 7.52
N ASN A 204 9.19 -31.91 7.62
CA ASN A 204 8.19 -31.88 8.69
C ASN A 204 7.43 -30.55 8.89
N VAL A 205 7.37 -29.66 7.89
CA VAL A 205 6.65 -28.38 7.98
C VAL A 205 5.70 -28.22 6.79
N TRP A 206 4.42 -27.99 7.08
CA TRP A 206 3.37 -27.70 6.11
C TRP A 206 2.79 -26.30 6.33
N ALA A 207 2.94 -25.45 5.33
CA ALA A 207 2.38 -24.10 5.30
C ALA A 207 1.14 -24.08 4.40
N LEU A 208 -0.04 -23.89 4.98
CA LEU A 208 -1.32 -23.92 4.30
C LEU A 208 -1.77 -22.55 3.75
N GLU A 209 -1.13 -21.46 4.17
CA GLU A 209 -1.40 -20.11 3.67
C GLU A 209 -1.02 -20.01 2.20
N GLN A 210 -2.00 -20.00 1.29
CA GLN A 210 -1.78 -19.89 -0.17
C GLN A 210 -2.60 -18.77 -0.80
N ARG A 211 -2.91 -17.71 -0.04
CA ARG A 211 -3.52 -16.44 -0.46
C ARG A 211 -4.82 -16.63 -1.23
N VAL A 212 -5.74 -17.44 -0.71
CA VAL A 212 -7.04 -17.72 -1.33
C VAL A 212 -7.82 -16.43 -1.63
N GLU A 213 -7.77 -15.47 -0.72
CA GLU A 213 -8.32 -14.13 -0.80
C GLU A 213 -7.64 -13.23 -1.83
N HIS A 214 -6.57 -13.69 -2.47
CA HIS A 214 -5.89 -13.02 -3.60
C HIS A 214 -5.75 -13.91 -4.85
N GLY A 215 -6.62 -14.91 -5.02
CA GLY A 215 -6.69 -15.74 -6.23
C GLY A 215 -5.79 -16.97 -6.21
N GLY A 216 -5.15 -17.25 -5.07
CA GLY A 216 -4.49 -18.51 -4.80
C GLY A 216 -5.48 -19.60 -4.37
N HIS A 217 -5.14 -20.35 -3.32
CA HIS A 217 -5.89 -21.56 -2.96
C HIS A 217 -6.17 -21.63 -1.46
N LEU A 218 -7.35 -22.15 -1.10
CA LEU A 218 -7.57 -22.76 0.21
C LEU A 218 -6.90 -24.14 0.17
N ALA A 219 -5.83 -24.32 0.93
CA ALA A 219 -5.09 -25.57 0.98
C ALA A 219 -5.39 -26.35 2.26
N ALA A 220 -5.51 -27.67 2.15
CA ALA A 220 -5.64 -28.57 3.28
C ALA A 220 -4.64 -29.72 3.18
N LEU A 221 -3.97 -30.01 4.30
CA LEU A 221 -3.14 -31.19 4.44
C LEU A 221 -4.04 -32.37 4.85
N GLU A 222 -4.20 -33.32 3.95
CA GLU A 222 -4.87 -34.58 4.23
C GLU A 222 -3.85 -35.59 4.73
N VAL A 223 -4.20 -36.27 5.82
CA VAL A 223 -3.45 -37.40 6.37
C VAL A 223 -4.41 -38.56 6.51
N ASN A 224 -4.13 -39.66 5.83
CA ASN A 224 -4.94 -40.87 5.91
C ASN A 224 -4.44 -41.83 7.01
N ALA A 225 -5.17 -42.92 7.24
CA ALA A 225 -4.86 -43.88 8.29
C ALA A 225 -3.50 -44.61 8.13
N ASP A 226 -2.97 -44.70 6.90
CA ASP A 226 -1.65 -45.29 6.64
C ASP A 226 -0.49 -44.27 6.80
N GLY A 227 -0.80 -43.00 7.05
CA GLY A 227 0.17 -41.94 7.30
C GLY A 227 0.66 -41.21 6.06
N ARG A 228 0.14 -41.54 4.87
CA ARG A 228 0.35 -40.78 3.65
C ARG A 228 -0.27 -39.40 3.77
N THR A 229 0.49 -38.41 3.31
CA THR A 229 0.11 -36.99 3.33
C THR A 229 -0.05 -36.45 1.92
N GLN A 230 -1.10 -35.69 1.66
CA GLN A 230 -1.29 -34.95 0.40
C GLN A 230 -1.85 -33.55 0.67
N VAL A 231 -1.49 -32.56 -0.14
CA VAL A 231 -2.12 -31.23 -0.08
C VAL A 231 -3.20 -31.10 -1.15
N VAL A 232 -4.46 -31.03 -0.73
CA VAL A 232 -5.58 -30.69 -1.60
C VAL A 232 -5.78 -29.17 -1.63
N ARG A 233 -6.28 -28.64 -2.75
CA ARG A 233 -6.35 -27.20 -3.01
C ARG A 233 -7.66 -26.83 -3.68
N PHE A 234 -8.30 -25.79 -3.17
CA PHE A 234 -9.59 -25.30 -3.66
C PHE A 234 -9.50 -23.81 -3.99
N ARG A 235 -10.13 -23.40 -5.09
CA ARG A 235 -10.12 -21.99 -5.52
C ARG A 235 -11.43 -21.31 -5.14
N GLU A 236 -11.30 -20.08 -4.64
CA GLU A 236 -12.41 -19.15 -4.51
C GLU A 236 -12.77 -18.65 -5.90
N GLU A 237 -14.00 -18.93 -6.34
CA GLU A 237 -14.51 -18.35 -7.58
C GLU A 237 -14.80 -16.89 -7.33
N ARG A 238 -14.07 -16.04 -8.02
CA ARG A 238 -14.29 -14.60 -7.99
C ARG A 238 -15.12 -14.27 -9.21
N THR A 239 -16.37 -13.90 -9.01
CA THR A 239 -17.14 -13.15 -10.00
C THR A 239 -16.58 -11.74 -10.08
N THR A 240 -15.34 -11.60 -10.55
CA THR A 240 -14.95 -10.37 -11.23
C THR A 240 -15.69 -10.41 -12.56
N PRO A 241 -16.53 -9.42 -12.88
CA PRO A 241 -16.98 -9.23 -14.25
C PRO A 241 -15.74 -9.31 -15.14
N ALA A 242 -15.81 -10.08 -16.23
CA ALA A 242 -14.72 -10.07 -17.19
C ALA A 242 -14.49 -8.60 -17.58
N LEU A 243 -13.30 -8.08 -17.28
CA LEU A 243 -12.94 -6.73 -17.67
C LEU A 243 -13.07 -6.68 -19.20
N ASP A 244 -13.79 -5.69 -19.71
CA ASP A 244 -13.76 -5.41 -21.13
C ASP A 244 -12.28 -5.26 -21.55
N PRO A 245 -11.76 -6.10 -22.47
CA PRO A 245 -10.37 -6.07 -22.87
C PRO A 245 -9.92 -4.71 -23.42
N ASN A 246 -10.86 -3.90 -23.92
CA ASN A 246 -10.59 -2.55 -24.44
C ASN A 246 -10.68 -1.45 -23.37
N SER A 247 -11.03 -1.81 -22.13
CA SER A 247 -11.16 -0.85 -21.06
C SER A 247 -9.80 -0.36 -20.54
N LEU A 248 -9.77 0.87 -20.02
CA LEU A 248 -8.55 1.46 -19.46
C LEU A 248 -7.91 0.57 -18.37
N LEU A 249 -8.71 0.02 -17.46
CA LEU A 249 -8.28 -0.90 -16.42
C LEU A 249 -7.63 -2.18 -17.00
N ALA A 250 -8.18 -2.76 -18.07
CA ALA A 250 -7.58 -3.92 -18.73
C ALA A 250 -6.21 -3.56 -19.34
N HIS A 251 -6.12 -2.43 -20.04
CA HIS A 251 -4.85 -1.92 -20.57
C HIS A 251 -3.82 -1.67 -19.47
N MET A 252 -4.23 -1.06 -18.35
CA MET A 252 -3.37 -0.79 -17.19
C MET A 252 -2.88 -2.08 -16.54
N ALA A 253 -3.75 -3.07 -16.37
CA ALA A 253 -3.41 -4.34 -15.74
C ALA A 253 -2.49 -5.20 -16.61
N ALA A 254 -2.63 -5.13 -17.93
CA ALA A 254 -1.79 -5.86 -18.88
C ALA A 254 -0.41 -5.21 -19.10
N HIS A 255 -0.25 -3.93 -18.75
CA HIS A 255 0.97 -3.19 -19.07
C HIS A 255 2.14 -3.55 -18.12
N PRO A 256 3.31 -4.01 -18.64
CA PRO A 256 4.40 -4.52 -17.80
C PRO A 256 5.07 -3.47 -16.91
N GLU A 257 4.91 -2.18 -17.25
CA GLU A 257 5.47 -1.07 -16.49
C GLU A 257 4.44 -0.40 -15.55
N VAL A 258 3.23 -0.95 -15.46
CA VAL A 258 2.17 -0.49 -14.55
C VAL A 258 1.88 -1.58 -13.49
N ILE A 259 1.58 -1.13 -12.28
CA ILE A 259 1.07 -1.95 -11.20
C ILE A 259 -0.29 -1.42 -10.77
N VAL A 260 -1.29 -2.29 -10.84
CA VAL A 260 -2.65 -2.02 -10.37
C VAL A 260 -2.81 -2.61 -8.97
N ARG A 261 -3.27 -1.80 -8.02
CA ARG A 261 -3.46 -2.23 -6.62
C ARG A 261 -4.79 -1.76 -6.08
N PRO A 262 -5.52 -2.60 -5.33
CA PRO A 262 -6.67 -2.15 -4.54
C PRO A 262 -6.29 -0.98 -3.65
N VAL A 263 -7.21 -0.03 -3.49
CA VAL A 263 -7.04 1.09 -2.56
C VAL A 263 -7.56 0.71 -1.19
N GLU A 264 -6.72 0.88 -0.16
CA GLU A 264 -7.09 0.63 1.24
C GLU A 264 -8.34 1.43 1.62
N GLY A 265 -9.34 0.76 2.19
CA GLY A 265 -10.59 1.38 2.66
C GLY A 265 -11.56 1.84 1.55
N LEU A 266 -11.34 1.42 0.30
CA LEU A 266 -12.24 1.71 -0.83
C LEU A 266 -12.46 0.44 -1.69
N PRO A 267 -13.39 -0.43 -1.27
CA PRO A 267 -13.72 -1.65 -2.02
C PRO A 267 -14.12 -1.32 -3.46
N GLY A 268 -13.48 -2.00 -4.42
CA GLY A 268 -13.75 -1.81 -5.84
C GLY A 268 -13.03 -0.64 -6.51
N VAL A 269 -12.23 0.14 -5.77
CA VAL A 269 -11.34 1.13 -6.37
C VAL A 269 -9.92 0.59 -6.41
N VAL A 270 -9.26 0.78 -7.55
CA VAL A 270 -7.85 0.45 -7.74
C VAL A 270 -7.04 1.70 -8.07
N SER A 271 -5.77 1.69 -7.68
CA SER A 271 -4.78 2.68 -8.08
C SER A 271 -3.86 2.09 -9.14
N CYS A 272 -3.61 2.85 -10.21
CA CYS A 272 -2.66 2.52 -11.25
C CYS A 272 -1.39 3.34 -11.03
N ASN A 273 -0.27 2.66 -10.79
CA ASN A 273 1.03 3.26 -10.55
C ASN A 273 2.08 2.67 -11.48
N PHE A 274 3.13 3.40 -11.79
CA PHE A 274 4.31 2.84 -12.45
C PHE A 274 5.04 1.82 -11.55
N THR A 275 5.63 0.80 -12.16
CA THR A 275 6.53 -0.12 -11.46
C THR A 275 7.88 0.56 -11.15
N ARG A 276 8.68 -0.03 -10.25
CA ARG A 276 10.07 0.40 -10.07
C ARG A 276 10.90 0.21 -11.35
N ARG A 277 10.54 -0.80 -12.16
CA ARG A 277 11.20 -1.13 -13.42
C ARG A 277 11.02 -0.01 -14.45
N ALA A 278 9.83 0.61 -14.53
CA ALA A 278 9.56 1.74 -15.40
C ALA A 278 10.59 2.87 -15.25
N PHE A 279 10.95 3.20 -14.00
CA PHE A 279 12.01 4.19 -13.73
C PHE A 279 13.41 3.71 -14.10
N ALA A 280 13.71 2.44 -13.86
CA ALA A 280 15.03 1.88 -14.13
C ALA A 280 15.30 1.78 -15.64
N THR A 281 14.30 1.36 -16.42
CA THR A 281 14.42 1.20 -17.88
C THR A 281 14.17 2.49 -18.64
N ARG A 282 13.53 3.49 -18.01
CA ARG A 282 13.06 4.73 -18.63
C ARG A 282 12.18 4.50 -19.87
N LYS A 283 11.51 3.35 -19.93
CA LYS A 283 10.54 3.02 -20.98
C LYS A 283 9.19 3.60 -20.57
N TRP A 284 8.77 4.60 -21.31
CA TRP A 284 7.53 5.33 -21.09
C TRP A 284 6.78 5.43 -22.42
N ASP A 285 5.47 5.25 -22.36
CA ASP A 285 4.52 5.32 -23.46
C ASP A 285 3.20 5.94 -22.96
N ASP A 286 2.19 6.03 -23.83
CA ASP A 286 0.91 6.65 -23.51
C ASP A 286 0.23 6.01 -22.28
N VAL A 287 0.25 4.68 -22.19
CA VAL A 287 -0.40 3.94 -21.08
C VAL A 287 0.36 4.14 -19.77
N SER A 288 1.68 3.92 -19.77
CA SER A 288 2.49 4.05 -18.55
C SER A 288 2.60 5.50 -18.07
N CYS A 289 2.49 6.50 -18.96
CA CYS A 289 2.46 7.91 -18.57
C CYS A 289 1.17 8.28 -17.81
N LYS A 290 0.05 7.64 -18.13
CA LYS A 290 -1.23 7.82 -17.42
C LYS A 290 -1.21 7.24 -16.00
N ALA A 291 -0.36 6.26 -15.70
CA ALA A 291 -0.27 5.56 -14.39
C ALA A 291 0.42 6.38 -13.27
N ARG A 292 -0.04 7.62 -13.03
CA ARG A 292 0.46 8.51 -11.99
C ARG A 292 -0.70 9.19 -11.24
N GLY A 293 -1.13 8.57 -10.14
CA GLY A 293 -2.30 9.05 -9.41
C GLY A 293 -3.59 8.86 -10.19
N LEU A 294 -3.69 7.74 -10.93
CA LEU A 294 -4.90 7.33 -11.65
C LEU A 294 -5.64 6.30 -10.80
N PHE A 295 -6.93 6.55 -10.55
CA PHE A 295 -7.79 5.68 -9.77
C PHE A 295 -9.00 5.28 -10.59
N LEU A 296 -9.27 3.97 -10.64
CA LEU A 296 -10.34 3.38 -11.44
C LEU A 296 -11.31 2.62 -10.54
N ASP A 297 -12.61 2.68 -10.84
CA ASP A 297 -13.59 1.76 -10.26
C ASP A 297 -13.62 0.40 -11.01
N ARG A 298 -14.55 -0.49 -10.62
CA ARG A 298 -14.68 -1.83 -11.22
C ARG A 298 -15.16 -1.77 -12.67
N GLU A 299 -15.87 -0.70 -13.01
CA GLU A 299 -16.40 -0.42 -14.34
C GLU A 299 -15.39 0.33 -15.22
N SER A 300 -14.13 0.47 -14.77
CA SER A 300 -13.04 1.13 -15.50
C SER A 300 -13.20 2.65 -15.63
N ARG A 301 -14.09 3.27 -14.84
CA ARG A 301 -14.27 4.73 -14.83
C ARG A 301 -13.19 5.38 -13.99
N VAL A 302 -12.73 6.54 -14.43
CA VAL A 302 -11.76 7.35 -13.69
C VAL A 302 -12.47 8.03 -12.54
N VAL A 303 -12.19 7.62 -11.30
CA VAL A 303 -12.78 8.21 -10.09
C VAL A 303 -11.88 9.27 -9.45
N ALA A 304 -10.58 9.21 -9.72
CA ALA A 304 -9.65 10.29 -9.41
C ALA A 304 -8.47 10.29 -10.39
N ARG A 305 -7.97 11.49 -10.72
CA ARG A 305 -6.99 11.71 -11.79
C ARG A 305 -5.90 12.70 -11.40
N GLY A 306 -4.66 12.22 -11.37
CA GLY A 306 -3.46 13.05 -11.34
C GLY A 306 -2.96 13.41 -12.74
N TYR A 307 -1.86 14.17 -12.80
CA TYR A 307 -1.18 14.49 -14.05
C TYR A 307 -0.63 13.23 -14.72
N ASP A 308 -0.66 13.22 -16.05
CA ASP A 308 0.23 12.35 -16.82
C ASP A 308 1.69 12.63 -16.44
N LYS A 309 2.52 11.60 -16.54
CA LYS A 309 3.94 11.71 -16.24
C LYS A 309 4.62 12.64 -17.25
N PHE A 310 4.89 13.87 -16.82
CA PHE A 310 5.73 14.81 -17.59
C PHE A 310 7.19 14.83 -17.12
N PHE A 311 8.07 15.23 -18.01
CA PHE A 311 9.53 15.03 -17.91
C PHE A 311 10.26 16.36 -17.76
N ASN A 312 11.48 16.31 -17.24
CA ASN A 312 12.35 17.47 -17.19
C ASN A 312 12.87 17.78 -18.59
N VAL A 313 13.04 19.06 -18.92
CA VAL A 313 13.77 19.48 -20.12
C VAL A 313 15.12 18.74 -20.18
N GLY A 314 15.46 18.19 -21.35
CA GLY A 314 16.64 17.34 -21.58
C GLY A 314 16.44 15.83 -21.32
N GLU A 315 15.28 15.40 -20.81
CA GLU A 315 14.94 13.96 -20.72
C GLU A 315 14.37 13.43 -22.06
N ALA A 316 14.46 12.11 -22.28
CA ALA A 316 14.19 11.47 -23.58
C ALA A 316 12.81 11.77 -24.21
N LEU A 317 11.76 11.96 -23.40
CA LEU A 317 10.41 12.31 -23.86
C LEU A 317 10.05 13.79 -23.67
N ALA A 318 11.01 14.62 -23.27
CA ALA A 318 10.84 16.05 -23.12
C ALA A 318 11.47 16.80 -24.31
N PRO A 319 11.20 18.12 -24.42
CA PRO A 319 12.05 19.01 -25.20
C PRO A 319 13.51 18.95 -24.71
N ARG A 320 14.47 19.03 -25.64
CA ARG A 320 15.91 18.89 -25.35
C ARG A 320 16.45 20.02 -24.48
N ASP A 321 15.98 21.23 -24.72
CA ASP A 321 16.34 22.47 -24.04
C ASP A 321 15.13 23.41 -24.06
N LEU A 322 15.26 24.62 -23.49
CA LEU A 322 14.18 25.61 -23.46
C LEU A 322 13.81 26.13 -24.85
N ASP A 323 14.76 26.18 -25.79
CA ASP A 323 14.48 26.58 -27.17
C ASP A 323 13.62 25.53 -27.89
N ASP A 324 13.88 24.25 -27.66
CA ASP A 324 13.08 23.15 -28.18
C ASP A 324 11.64 23.17 -27.62
N VAL A 325 11.42 23.70 -26.40
CA VAL A 325 10.06 23.90 -25.86
C VAL A 325 9.27 24.84 -26.78
N VAL A 326 9.86 25.98 -27.11
CA VAL A 326 9.22 27.00 -27.97
C VAL A 326 9.06 26.48 -29.40
N THR A 327 10.09 25.82 -29.95
CA THR A 327 10.04 25.26 -31.30
C THR A 327 8.92 24.24 -31.46
N ARG A 328 8.71 23.35 -30.48
CA ARG A 328 7.62 22.37 -30.51
C ARG A 328 6.24 22.99 -30.26
N GLY A 329 6.19 24.17 -29.65
CA GLY A 329 4.97 24.92 -29.37
C GLY A 329 4.74 26.10 -30.31
N LEU A 330 5.45 26.19 -31.44
CA LEU A 330 5.41 27.36 -32.32
C LEU A 330 3.98 27.68 -32.76
N GLY A 331 3.57 28.95 -32.63
CA GLY A 331 2.22 29.41 -32.96
C GLY A 331 1.12 28.94 -31.98
N ARG A 332 1.48 28.33 -30.85
CA ARG A 332 0.55 27.90 -29.79
C ARG A 332 0.80 28.66 -28.48
N PRO A 333 -0.18 28.68 -27.56
CA PRO A 333 0.01 29.29 -26.25
C PRO A 333 1.16 28.64 -25.47
N LEU A 334 2.01 29.48 -24.88
CA LEU A 334 3.09 29.08 -24.00
C LEU A 334 2.85 29.69 -22.63
N THR A 335 2.69 28.84 -21.62
CA THR A 335 2.48 29.29 -20.24
C THR A 335 3.50 28.71 -19.29
N VAL A 336 3.81 29.46 -18.24
CA VAL A 336 4.69 29.01 -17.16
C VAL A 336 4.05 29.25 -15.82
N ARG A 337 4.44 28.45 -14.85
CA ARG A 337 4.12 28.66 -13.44
C ARG A 337 5.27 28.18 -12.58
N ARG A 338 5.42 28.81 -11.41
CA ARG A 338 6.34 28.38 -10.38
C ARG A 338 6.06 26.92 -10.01
N LYS A 339 7.11 26.11 -9.94
CA LYS A 339 7.01 24.76 -9.39
C LYS A 339 7.28 24.81 -7.89
N TRP A 340 6.20 24.72 -7.10
CA TRP A 340 6.28 24.56 -5.65
C TRP A 340 6.97 23.24 -5.27
N ASN A 341 7.60 23.24 -4.09
CA ASN A 341 8.36 22.11 -3.57
C ASN A 341 7.74 21.49 -2.32
N GLY A 342 6.83 20.55 -2.52
CA GLY A 342 6.23 19.74 -1.46
C GLY A 342 5.89 18.34 -1.98
N TYR A 343 4.89 17.71 -1.37
CA TYR A 343 4.35 16.46 -1.86
C TYR A 343 2.95 16.62 -2.46
N LEU A 344 2.65 15.83 -3.48
CA LEU A 344 1.38 15.87 -4.19
C LEU A 344 0.27 15.18 -3.40
N ALA A 345 -0.85 15.88 -3.22
CA ALA A 345 -2.13 15.33 -2.82
C ALA A 345 -3.16 15.49 -3.94
N LEU A 346 -4.10 14.54 -4.00
CA LEU A 346 -5.20 14.49 -4.95
C LEU A 346 -6.49 14.50 -4.15
N VAL A 347 -7.42 15.40 -4.47
CA VAL A 347 -8.71 15.54 -3.77
C VAL A 347 -9.82 15.34 -4.77
N ALA A 348 -10.65 14.32 -4.56
CA ALA A 348 -11.74 13.95 -5.47
C ALA A 348 -12.93 13.41 -4.68
N VAL A 349 -14.10 13.36 -5.30
CA VAL A 349 -15.26 12.65 -4.74
C VAL A 349 -15.27 11.23 -5.26
N VAL A 350 -15.18 10.26 -4.35
CA VAL A 350 -15.19 8.83 -4.67
C VAL A 350 -16.23 8.16 -3.80
N ALA A 351 -17.13 7.39 -4.41
CA ALA A 351 -18.27 6.76 -3.74
C ALA A 351 -19.12 7.76 -2.91
N GLY A 352 -19.30 8.99 -3.42
CA GLY A 352 -20.11 10.03 -2.79
C GLY A 352 -19.41 10.83 -1.67
N GLU A 353 -18.16 10.51 -1.34
CA GLU A 353 -17.42 11.19 -0.28
C GLU A 353 -16.17 11.90 -0.82
N LEU A 354 -15.82 13.05 -0.21
CA LEU A 354 -14.55 13.70 -0.48
C LEU A 354 -13.40 12.85 0.07
N ARG A 355 -12.51 12.41 -0.81
CA ARG A 355 -11.35 11.59 -0.47
C ARG A 355 -10.07 12.30 -0.87
N VAL A 356 -9.04 12.14 -0.03
CA VAL A 356 -7.69 12.66 -0.28
C VAL A 356 -6.73 11.50 -0.49
N PHE A 357 -6.05 11.52 -1.61
CA PHE A 357 -5.09 10.49 -2.02
C PHE A 357 -3.69 11.08 -2.17
N SER A 358 -2.69 10.25 -1.90
CA SER A 358 -1.36 10.41 -2.49
C SER A 358 -1.36 9.80 -3.89
N LYS A 359 -0.21 9.82 -4.58
CA LYS A 359 -0.05 9.11 -5.86
C LYS A 359 -0.42 7.62 -5.78
N ALA A 360 -0.19 6.99 -4.62
CA ALA A 360 -0.39 5.56 -4.41
C ALA A 360 -1.70 5.22 -3.68
N GLY A 361 -2.59 6.19 -3.47
CA GLY A 361 -3.81 6.02 -2.67
C GLY A 361 -3.66 6.53 -1.24
N VAL A 362 -4.33 5.85 -0.30
CA VAL A 362 -4.38 6.25 1.11
C VAL A 362 -3.04 5.94 1.80
N THR A 363 -2.37 6.96 2.33
CA THR A 363 -1.05 6.86 2.98
C THR A 363 -0.95 7.86 4.13
N PRO A 364 0.11 7.83 4.98
CA PRO A 364 0.33 8.89 5.96
C PRO A 364 0.33 10.31 5.36
N TYR A 365 0.85 10.47 4.15
CA TYR A 365 0.85 11.74 3.41
C TYR A 365 -0.56 12.22 3.05
N SER A 366 -1.43 11.31 2.59
CA SER A 366 -2.79 11.68 2.21
C SER A 366 -3.67 11.93 3.42
N ARG A 367 -3.44 11.25 4.54
CA ARG A 367 -4.09 11.52 5.82
C ARG A 367 -3.71 12.90 6.37
N HIS A 368 -2.41 13.23 6.38
CA HIS A 368 -1.95 14.57 6.76
C HIS A 368 -2.53 15.65 5.84
N ALA A 369 -2.58 15.41 4.53
CA ALA A 369 -3.21 16.34 3.58
C ALA A 369 -4.72 16.50 3.84
N ALA A 370 -5.42 15.42 4.23
CA ALA A 370 -6.83 15.48 4.61
C ALA A 370 -7.04 16.28 5.90
N GLU A 371 -6.17 16.12 6.89
CA GLU A 371 -6.18 16.91 8.13
C GLU A 371 -5.99 18.41 7.83
N MET A 372 -5.02 18.75 6.99
CA MET A 372 -4.79 20.13 6.54
C MET A 372 -5.98 20.70 5.76
N LEU A 373 -6.60 19.89 4.90
CA LEU A 373 -7.77 20.29 4.12
C LEU A 373 -8.97 20.56 5.03
N GLN A 374 -9.21 19.67 6.00
CA GLN A 374 -10.25 19.83 7.00
C GLN A 374 -10.02 21.06 7.88
N ALA A 375 -8.77 21.32 8.28
CA ALA A 375 -8.42 22.52 9.05
C ALA A 375 -8.63 23.81 8.25
N HIS A 376 -8.35 23.79 6.93
CA HIS A 376 -8.55 24.95 6.05
C HIS A 376 -10.02 25.23 5.77
N LEU A 377 -10.84 24.19 5.55
CA LEU A 377 -12.23 24.34 5.09
C LEU A 377 -13.27 24.33 6.21
N GLY A 378 -13.00 23.66 7.33
CA GLY A 378 -13.97 23.47 8.41
C GLY A 378 -15.27 22.81 7.91
N GLU A 379 -16.39 23.48 8.13
CA GLU A 379 -17.73 23.00 7.73
C GLU A 379 -17.96 23.04 6.21
N ARG A 380 -17.11 23.74 5.44
CA ARG A 380 -17.26 23.91 3.98
C ARG A 380 -16.75 22.73 3.17
N VAL A 381 -16.30 21.65 3.81
CA VAL A 381 -15.85 20.42 3.13
C VAL A 381 -16.96 19.81 2.28
N ALA A 382 -18.20 19.82 2.77
CA ALA A 382 -19.35 19.31 2.01
C ALA A 382 -19.65 20.17 0.76
N GLU A 383 -19.48 21.49 0.85
CA GLU A 383 -19.64 22.42 -0.28
C GLU A 383 -18.59 22.13 -1.37
N LEU A 384 -17.33 21.94 -0.97
CA LEU A 384 -16.26 21.57 -1.90
C LEU A 384 -16.58 20.23 -2.57
N ALA A 385 -16.99 19.22 -1.79
CA ALA A 385 -17.36 17.90 -2.31
C ALA A 385 -18.45 18.00 -3.39
N ALA A 386 -19.53 18.73 -3.12
CA ALA A 386 -20.61 18.92 -4.08
C ALA A 386 -20.11 19.53 -5.40
N ARG A 387 -19.22 20.53 -5.33
CA ARG A 387 -18.64 21.16 -6.53
C ARG A 387 -17.74 20.22 -7.33
N LEU A 388 -16.90 19.44 -6.66
CA LEU A 388 -16.02 18.48 -7.35
C LEU A 388 -16.81 17.35 -8.00
N ALA A 389 -17.86 16.87 -7.32
CA ALA A 389 -18.77 15.86 -7.88
C ALA A 389 -19.51 16.39 -9.11
N GLN A 390 -20.04 17.61 -9.04
CA GLN A 390 -20.76 18.22 -10.17
C GLN A 390 -19.84 18.48 -11.38
N ALA A 391 -18.59 18.91 -11.12
CA ALA A 391 -17.64 19.21 -12.19
C ALA A 391 -16.93 17.97 -12.75
N GLU A 392 -17.05 16.82 -12.07
CA GLU A 392 -16.33 15.57 -12.32
C GLU A 392 -14.82 15.79 -12.42
N VAL A 393 -14.24 16.41 -11.39
CA VAL A 393 -12.81 16.73 -11.36
C VAL A 393 -12.10 16.20 -10.11
N THR A 394 -10.79 16.04 -10.26
CA THR A 394 -9.84 15.90 -9.17
C THR A 394 -9.04 17.19 -9.02
N LEU A 395 -8.96 17.73 -7.82
CA LEU A 395 -8.02 18.81 -7.51
C LEU A 395 -6.65 18.24 -7.15
N THR A 396 -5.59 18.87 -7.66
CA THR A 396 -4.21 18.58 -7.29
C THR A 396 -3.70 19.67 -6.35
N PHE A 397 -3.06 19.25 -5.26
CA PHE A 397 -2.42 20.16 -4.31
C PHE A 397 -0.95 19.80 -4.14
N GLU A 398 -0.08 20.80 -4.08
CA GLU A 398 1.24 20.64 -3.46
C GLU A 398 1.09 20.96 -1.98
N VAL A 399 1.40 19.99 -1.13
CA VAL A 399 1.31 20.13 0.33
C VAL A 399 2.67 20.55 0.85
N ILE A 400 2.71 21.74 1.44
CA ILE A 400 3.88 22.26 2.16
C ILE A 400 3.70 21.91 3.63
N SER A 401 4.66 21.20 4.21
CA SER A 401 4.57 20.71 5.58
C SER A 401 5.94 20.60 6.23
N GLU A 402 6.08 21.13 7.44
CA GLU A 402 7.25 20.96 8.32
C GLU A 402 7.48 19.49 8.70
N ARG A 403 6.43 18.65 8.63
CA ARG A 403 6.52 17.19 8.84
C ARG A 403 7.02 16.44 7.60
N ASP A 404 7.29 17.13 6.51
CA ASP A 404 7.91 16.58 5.31
C ASP A 404 8.79 17.66 4.64
N PRO A 405 9.88 18.08 5.29
CA PRO A 405 10.74 19.14 4.78
C PRO A 405 11.37 18.65 3.47
N HIS A 406 11.06 19.35 2.38
CA HIS A 406 11.58 19.02 1.06
C HIS A 406 12.98 19.60 0.83
N LEU A 407 13.26 20.25 -0.29
CA LEU A 407 14.60 20.74 -0.68
C LEU A 407 14.66 22.26 -0.81
N VAL A 408 13.51 22.90 -0.94
CA VAL A 408 13.31 24.34 -0.93
C VAL A 408 12.40 24.63 0.25
N ASP A 409 12.75 25.66 1.01
CA ASP A 409 11.89 26.16 2.07
C ASP A 409 10.78 26.99 1.43
N GLU A 410 9.55 26.47 1.49
CA GLU A 410 8.35 27.11 0.95
C GLU A 410 7.55 27.83 2.06
N GLY A 411 8.14 27.95 3.26
CA GLY A 411 7.54 28.60 4.41
C GLY A 411 6.54 27.71 5.16
N ALA A 412 5.52 28.35 5.73
CA ALA A 412 4.57 27.71 6.64
C ALA A 412 3.70 26.64 5.97
N ASN A 413 3.18 25.74 6.81
CA ASN A 413 2.29 24.64 6.42
C ASN A 413 1.08 25.16 5.64
N GLN A 414 0.91 24.72 4.39
CA GLN A 414 -0.22 25.15 3.55
C GLN A 414 -0.52 24.16 2.42
N LEU A 415 -1.75 24.26 1.90
CA LEU A 415 -2.19 23.56 0.69
C LEU A 415 -2.15 24.52 -0.50
N VAL A 416 -1.27 24.25 -1.45
CA VAL A 416 -1.18 25.03 -2.69
C VAL A 416 -1.98 24.33 -3.78
N LEU A 417 -3.11 24.91 -4.19
CA LEU A 417 -3.94 24.39 -5.28
C LEU A 417 -3.19 24.54 -6.60
N LEU A 418 -2.94 23.43 -7.29
CA LEU A 418 -2.19 23.43 -8.55
C LEU A 418 -3.13 23.47 -9.76
N ASP A 419 -4.02 22.49 -9.89
CA ASP A 419 -4.96 22.37 -11.00
C ASP A 419 -6.23 21.61 -10.60
N ALA A 420 -7.28 21.75 -11.43
CA ALA A 420 -8.40 20.83 -11.50
C ALA A 420 -8.26 19.98 -12.76
N ILE A 421 -8.36 18.66 -12.64
CA ILE A 421 -8.18 17.69 -13.72
C ILE A 421 -9.49 16.94 -13.91
N ALA A 422 -10.00 16.85 -15.14
CA ALA A 422 -11.20 16.07 -15.44
C ALA A 422 -11.00 14.58 -15.12
N ASN A 423 -12.01 13.96 -14.53
CA ASN A 423 -12.04 12.54 -14.18
C ASN A 423 -12.35 11.69 -15.42
N GLN A 424 -11.44 11.72 -16.39
CA GLN A 424 -11.55 10.97 -17.64
C GLN A 424 -10.17 10.43 -18.05
N GLU A 425 -10.15 9.51 -19.01
CA GLU A 425 -8.91 8.89 -19.48
C GLU A 425 -7.94 9.93 -20.07
N THR A 426 -8.44 10.74 -21.01
CA THR A 426 -7.69 11.81 -21.65
C THR A 426 -7.39 12.91 -20.66
N PHE A 427 -6.10 13.18 -20.43
CA PHE A 427 -5.68 14.24 -19.53
C PHE A 427 -6.23 15.59 -20.01
N THR A 428 -6.99 16.26 -19.14
CA THR A 428 -7.63 17.55 -19.46
C THR A 428 -7.71 18.40 -18.21
N LEU A 429 -7.11 19.59 -18.27
CA LEU A 429 -7.21 20.58 -17.21
C LEU A 429 -8.56 21.31 -17.29
N ARG A 430 -9.06 21.75 -16.14
CA ARG A 430 -10.28 22.56 -16.01
C ARG A 430 -9.95 23.89 -15.30
N PRO A 431 -9.28 24.84 -16.00
CA PRO A 431 -8.82 26.09 -15.37
C PRO A 431 -9.94 26.92 -14.73
N ALA A 432 -11.13 26.93 -15.33
CA ALA A 432 -12.30 27.63 -14.77
C ALA A 432 -12.68 27.07 -13.38
N VAL A 433 -12.76 25.74 -13.25
CA VAL A 433 -13.08 25.08 -11.97
C VAL A 433 -11.99 25.35 -10.94
N ARG A 434 -10.72 25.31 -11.35
CA ARG A 434 -9.60 25.68 -10.47
C ARG A 434 -9.75 27.12 -9.96
N ALA A 435 -10.00 28.08 -10.85
CA ALA A 435 -10.12 29.50 -10.48
C ALA A 435 -11.34 29.76 -9.57
N GLU A 436 -12.46 29.09 -9.83
CA GLU A 436 -13.64 29.14 -8.95
C GLU A 436 -13.33 28.59 -7.56
N VAL A 437 -12.65 27.43 -7.48
CA VAL A 437 -12.27 26.84 -6.19
C VAL A 437 -11.27 27.71 -5.45
N GLU A 438 -10.27 28.25 -6.14
CA GLU A 438 -9.28 29.18 -5.59
C GLU A 438 -9.97 30.37 -4.91
N ARG A 439 -10.85 31.05 -5.64
CA ARG A 439 -11.58 32.22 -5.17
C ARG A 439 -12.56 31.88 -4.04
N ASP A 440 -13.37 30.84 -4.21
CA ASP A 440 -14.50 30.58 -3.32
C ASP A 440 -14.06 29.90 -2.01
N PHE A 441 -12.94 29.18 -2.00
CA PHE A 441 -12.41 28.48 -0.82
C PHE A 441 -11.08 29.05 -0.30
N GLY A 442 -10.57 30.11 -0.92
CA GLY A 442 -9.40 30.85 -0.43
C GLY A 442 -8.10 30.03 -0.43
N PHE A 443 -7.90 29.19 -1.45
CA PHE A 443 -6.64 28.46 -1.60
C PHE A 443 -5.56 29.33 -2.23
N VAL A 444 -4.31 29.14 -1.81
CA VAL A 444 -3.16 29.70 -2.52
C VAL A 444 -2.97 28.91 -3.82
N SER A 445 -2.76 29.59 -4.95
CA SER A 445 -2.53 28.96 -6.24
C SER A 445 -1.42 29.70 -7.02
N PRO A 446 -0.49 28.99 -7.71
CA PRO A 446 0.53 29.66 -8.49
C PRO A 446 -0.09 30.29 -9.74
N PRO A 447 0.13 31.58 -10.01
CA PRO A 447 -0.38 32.21 -11.23
C PRO A 447 0.15 31.47 -12.46
N VAL A 448 -0.73 31.29 -13.45
CA VAL A 448 -0.36 30.78 -14.77
C VAL A 448 -0.04 31.99 -15.62
N GLU A 449 1.25 32.23 -15.81
CA GLU A 449 1.74 33.32 -16.63
C GLU A 449 1.70 32.91 -18.10
N VAL A 450 1.00 33.69 -18.92
CA VAL A 450 1.04 33.54 -20.36
C VAL A 450 2.28 34.25 -20.88
N ILE A 451 3.27 33.47 -21.32
CA ILE A 451 4.50 34.00 -21.95
C ILE A 451 4.19 34.48 -23.36
N SER A 452 3.36 33.73 -24.09
CA SER A 452 2.85 34.12 -25.39
C SER A 452 1.53 33.39 -25.69
N GLU A 453 0.58 34.09 -26.31
CA GLU A 453 -0.64 33.50 -26.87
C GLU A 453 -0.34 32.65 -28.12
N ALA A 454 0.76 32.96 -28.82
CA ALA A 454 1.24 32.24 -29.98
C ALA A 454 2.78 32.28 -29.99
N ALA A 455 3.41 31.20 -29.55
CA ALA A 455 4.85 31.16 -29.31
C ALA A 455 5.66 31.48 -30.57
N ASP A 456 6.67 32.34 -30.40
CA ASP A 456 7.55 32.88 -31.43
C ASP A 456 8.98 33.05 -30.88
N ASP A 457 9.86 33.74 -31.61
CA ASP A 457 11.23 33.95 -31.15
C ASP A 457 11.31 34.87 -29.92
N ALA A 458 10.36 35.80 -29.73
CA ALA A 458 10.31 36.61 -28.51
C ALA A 458 9.95 35.75 -27.28
N ALA A 459 9.12 34.73 -27.45
CA ALA A 459 8.78 33.76 -26.40
C ALA A 459 10.02 32.98 -25.91
N ARG A 460 11.04 32.75 -26.76
CA ARG A 460 12.30 32.11 -26.36
C ARG A 460 13.03 32.94 -25.31
N LEU A 461 13.22 34.23 -25.60
CA LEU A 461 13.89 35.16 -24.71
C LEU A 461 13.11 35.32 -23.40
N ALA A 462 11.79 35.42 -23.49
CA ALA A 462 10.93 35.53 -22.31
C ALA A 462 11.01 34.28 -21.41
N LEU A 463 10.95 33.07 -21.99
CA LEU A 463 11.08 31.81 -21.25
C LEU A 463 12.46 31.68 -20.59
N ALA A 464 13.53 32.01 -21.30
CA ALA A 464 14.89 32.03 -20.76
C ALA A 464 15.03 33.01 -19.58
N ALA A 465 14.41 34.19 -19.67
CA ALA A 465 14.39 35.17 -18.59
C ALA A 465 13.68 34.64 -17.33
N ARG A 466 12.54 33.92 -17.47
CA ARG A 466 11.86 33.30 -16.31
C ARG A 466 12.69 32.17 -15.70
N ALA A 467 13.39 31.38 -16.53
CA ALA A 467 14.31 30.36 -16.03
C ALA A 467 15.47 31.01 -15.24
N ALA A 468 16.05 32.10 -15.73
CA ALA A 468 17.10 32.85 -15.03
C ALA A 468 16.61 33.48 -13.73
N ALA A 469 15.41 34.06 -13.71
CA ALA A 469 14.78 34.57 -12.49
C ALA A 469 14.57 33.46 -11.45
N CYS A 470 14.06 32.30 -11.89
CA CYS A 470 13.89 31.12 -11.03
C CYS A 470 15.21 30.64 -10.42
N GLU A 471 16.34 30.72 -11.16
CA GLU A 471 17.67 30.42 -10.62
C GLU A 471 18.09 31.44 -9.57
N ALA A 472 17.92 32.73 -9.85
CA ALA A 472 18.29 33.82 -8.95
C ALA A 472 17.51 33.76 -7.62
N GLU A 473 16.24 33.36 -7.66
CA GLU A 473 15.38 33.16 -6.48
C GLU A 473 15.69 31.85 -5.72
N GLY A 474 16.48 30.94 -6.30
CA GLY A 474 16.75 29.63 -5.70
C GLY A 474 15.52 28.71 -5.59
N ALA A 475 14.47 28.97 -6.39
CA ALA A 475 13.25 28.17 -6.44
C ALA A 475 13.50 26.77 -7.02
N GLU A 476 12.57 25.81 -6.86
CA GLU A 476 12.76 24.46 -7.42
C GLU A 476 12.85 24.49 -8.95
N GLY A 477 12.03 25.30 -9.60
CA GLY A 477 11.90 25.27 -11.04
C GLY A 477 10.58 25.83 -11.57
N LEU A 478 10.30 25.52 -12.82
CA LEU A 478 9.08 25.93 -13.53
C LEU A 478 8.35 24.69 -14.06
N VAL A 479 7.02 24.77 -14.09
CA VAL A 479 6.18 23.90 -14.93
C VAL A 479 5.78 24.73 -16.15
N ILE A 480 6.05 24.18 -17.34
CA ILE A 480 5.84 24.85 -18.62
C ILE A 480 4.77 24.07 -19.38
N THR A 481 3.74 24.77 -19.83
CA THR A 481 2.73 24.23 -20.76
C THR A 481 3.04 24.76 -22.15
N TYR A 482 3.19 23.88 -23.13
CA TYR A 482 3.54 24.23 -24.50
C TYR A 482 2.69 23.44 -25.50
N GLY A 483 2.72 23.83 -26.77
CA GLY A 483 2.01 23.13 -27.84
C GLY A 483 0.50 23.10 -27.60
N ASP A 484 -0.10 21.92 -27.69
CA ASP A 484 -1.53 21.70 -27.50
C ASP A 484 -1.87 21.32 -26.04
N GLY A 485 -1.11 21.82 -25.08
CA GLY A 485 -1.30 21.56 -23.65
C GLY A 485 -0.33 20.55 -23.04
N GLN A 486 0.75 20.19 -23.75
CA GLN A 486 1.79 19.33 -23.18
C GLN A 486 2.51 20.01 -22.03
N LEU A 487 2.89 19.23 -21.02
CA LEU A 487 3.62 19.72 -19.85
C LEU A 487 5.08 19.27 -19.90
N THR A 488 5.98 20.17 -19.53
CA THR A 488 7.37 19.86 -19.20
C THR A 488 7.76 20.62 -17.93
N LYS A 489 8.93 20.31 -17.37
CA LYS A 489 9.48 21.05 -16.23
C LYS A 489 10.92 21.44 -16.44
N TYR A 490 11.23 22.63 -15.98
CA TYR A 490 12.60 23.09 -15.76
C TYR A 490 12.92 22.95 -14.28
N LYS A 491 14.13 22.51 -13.94
CA LYS A 491 14.63 22.40 -12.57
C LYS A 491 15.86 23.25 -12.42
N SER A 492 15.90 24.06 -11.36
CA SER A 492 17.04 24.94 -11.13
C SER A 492 18.31 24.16 -10.81
N ALA A 493 19.46 24.77 -11.09
CA ALA A 493 20.77 24.26 -10.71
C ALA A 493 20.88 24.15 -9.18
N VAL A 494 20.35 25.14 -8.45
CA VAL A 494 20.31 25.16 -6.98
C VAL A 494 19.55 23.94 -6.44
N TYR A 495 18.35 23.69 -6.96
CA TYR A 495 17.56 22.53 -6.55
C TYR A 495 18.26 21.20 -6.86
N THR A 496 18.84 21.10 -8.06
CA THR A 496 19.53 19.88 -8.51
C THR A 496 20.75 19.58 -7.63
N ARG A 497 21.49 20.61 -7.23
CA ARG A 497 22.59 20.54 -6.26
C ARG A 497 22.10 20.02 -4.90
N ARG A 498 21.03 20.60 -4.34
CA ARG A 498 20.45 20.16 -3.05
C ARG A 498 19.95 18.72 -3.10
N LYS A 499 19.31 18.32 -4.20
CA LYS A 499 18.84 16.94 -4.40
C LYS A 499 19.99 15.93 -4.45
N ALA A 500 21.07 16.28 -5.15
CA ALA A 500 22.28 15.45 -5.19
C ALA A 500 22.90 15.34 -3.81
N PHE A 501 23.03 16.45 -3.09
CA PHE A 501 23.51 16.48 -1.71
C PHE A 501 22.69 15.58 -0.77
N ARG A 502 21.36 15.73 -0.74
CA ARG A 502 20.46 14.86 0.05
C ARG A 502 20.74 13.38 -0.22
N SER A 503 20.89 13.01 -1.49
CA SER A 503 21.13 11.61 -1.88
C SER A 503 22.47 11.07 -1.35
N LEU A 504 23.50 11.92 -1.25
CA LEU A 504 24.79 11.54 -0.64
C LEU A 504 24.65 11.37 0.87
N VAL A 505 23.98 12.32 1.55
CA VAL A 505 23.72 12.26 3.01
C VAL A 505 22.92 11.03 3.39
N GLU A 506 21.80 10.74 2.71
CA GLU A 506 20.97 9.56 2.98
C GLU A 506 21.76 8.25 2.83
N ARG A 507 22.66 8.16 1.83
CA ARG A 507 23.52 6.98 1.66
C ARG A 507 24.55 6.86 2.78
N HIS A 508 25.17 7.97 3.18
CA HIS A 508 26.15 8.01 4.25
C HIS A 508 25.54 7.59 5.59
N LEU A 509 24.39 8.17 5.96
CA LEU A 509 23.66 7.83 7.18
C LEU A 509 23.16 6.38 7.20
N ALA A 510 22.91 5.79 6.02
CA ALA A 510 22.60 4.37 5.89
C ALA A 510 23.85 3.45 5.95
N GLY A 511 25.03 3.98 6.29
CA GLY A 511 26.29 3.23 6.40
C GLY A 511 26.84 2.73 5.05
N ARG A 512 26.37 3.28 3.93
CA ARG A 512 26.82 2.87 2.59
C ARG A 512 28.06 3.66 2.20
N LYS A 513 28.97 3.04 1.44
CA LYS A 513 30.11 3.74 0.86
C LYS A 513 29.62 4.85 -0.07
N VAL A 514 30.10 6.08 0.15
CA VAL A 514 29.77 7.26 -0.66
C VAL A 514 31.03 7.77 -1.34
N GLU A 515 30.96 7.97 -2.65
CA GLU A 515 31.98 8.72 -3.39
C GLU A 515 31.41 10.10 -3.73
N PRO A 516 31.91 11.19 -3.13
CA PRO A 516 31.37 12.52 -3.36
C PRO A 516 31.79 13.03 -4.73
N ARG A 517 30.95 12.80 -5.74
CA ARG A 517 31.11 13.34 -7.10
C ARG A 517 29.84 14.06 -7.53
N GLY A 518 29.99 15.05 -8.41
CA GLY A 518 28.88 15.77 -9.03
C GLY A 518 28.36 16.95 -8.20
N ALA A 519 27.18 17.45 -8.57
CA ALA A 519 26.67 18.75 -8.14
C ALA A 519 26.56 18.94 -6.61
N GLY A 520 26.37 17.87 -5.83
CA GLY A 520 26.22 17.93 -4.38
C GLY A 520 27.50 17.68 -3.57
N ALA A 521 28.65 17.44 -4.22
CA ALA A 521 29.87 16.99 -3.56
C ALA A 521 30.46 18.04 -2.59
N GLU A 522 30.42 19.32 -2.96
CA GLU A 522 30.93 20.41 -2.13
C GLU A 522 30.15 20.53 -0.81
N LEU A 523 28.81 20.56 -0.88
CA LEU A 523 27.95 20.55 0.30
C LEU A 523 28.18 19.31 1.15
N PHE A 524 28.40 18.15 0.52
CA PHE A 524 28.67 16.91 1.23
C PHE A 524 30.02 16.94 1.97
N ALA A 525 31.06 17.56 1.39
CA ALA A 525 32.34 17.73 2.07
C ALA A 525 32.19 18.57 3.35
N ARG A 526 31.50 19.72 3.27
CA ARG A 526 31.21 20.56 4.45
C ARG A 526 30.34 19.83 5.48
N PHE A 527 29.40 19.01 5.02
CA PHE A 527 28.59 18.16 5.92
C PHE A 527 29.42 17.17 6.73
N LEU A 528 30.48 16.60 6.16
CA LEU A 528 31.36 15.66 6.87
C LEU A 528 32.19 16.34 7.98
N GLU A 529 32.34 17.66 7.94
CA GLU A 529 32.99 18.44 8.99
C GLU A 529 32.05 18.71 10.18
N ARG A 530 30.77 18.30 10.11
CA ARG A 530 29.81 18.47 11.20
C ARG A 530 29.75 17.24 12.11
N ASP A 531 29.86 17.49 13.41
CA ASP A 531 29.76 16.46 14.44
C ASP A 531 28.33 16.26 14.98
N ASP A 532 27.44 17.26 14.86
CA ASP A 532 26.08 17.22 15.42
C ASP A 532 25.01 17.54 14.36
N LEU A 533 24.00 16.65 14.31
CA LEU A 533 22.83 16.74 13.45
C LEU A 533 21.51 16.89 14.21
N THR A 534 21.54 16.90 15.55
CA THR A 534 20.34 16.80 16.41
C THR A 534 19.30 17.87 16.07
N GLY A 535 19.73 19.11 15.82
CA GLY A 535 18.85 20.24 15.47
C GLY A 535 18.23 20.19 14.06
N PHE A 536 18.60 19.24 13.21
CA PHE A 536 18.09 19.13 11.84
C PHE A 536 17.08 18.00 11.66
N TRP A 537 16.83 17.18 12.69
CA TRP A 537 15.82 16.13 12.64
C TRP A 537 14.45 16.67 13.03
N VAL A 538 13.44 16.36 12.22
CA VAL A 538 12.04 16.67 12.51
C VAL A 538 11.23 15.38 12.62
N GLU A 539 10.11 15.45 13.33
CA GLU A 539 9.14 14.36 13.39
C GLU A 539 8.38 14.27 12.05
N GLY A 540 8.87 13.41 11.16
CA GLY A 540 8.28 13.24 9.84
C GLY A 540 7.08 12.31 9.82
N LEU A 541 6.31 12.37 8.72
CA LEU A 541 5.08 11.58 8.52
C LEU A 541 5.28 10.05 8.55
N ARG A 542 6.51 9.57 8.37
CA ARG A 542 6.88 8.14 8.43
C ARG A 542 7.98 7.85 9.46
N GLY A 543 8.25 8.81 10.34
CA GLY A 543 9.35 8.77 11.30
C GLY A 543 10.34 9.93 11.10
N PRO A 544 11.44 9.94 11.88
CA PRO A 544 12.41 11.03 11.87
C PRO A 544 12.92 11.33 10.46
N THR A 545 12.85 12.60 10.07
CA THR A 545 13.24 13.09 8.74
C THR A 545 14.24 14.22 8.87
N LEU A 546 15.27 14.22 8.03
CA LEU A 546 16.30 15.25 8.04
C LEU A 546 15.83 16.47 7.25
N ASN A 547 15.83 17.64 7.90
CA ASN A 547 15.52 18.93 7.27
C ASN A 547 16.72 19.41 6.44
N ILE A 548 16.75 18.97 5.18
CA ILE A 548 17.81 19.32 4.23
C ILE A 548 17.92 20.83 3.99
N PRO A 549 16.83 21.61 3.84
CA PRO A 549 16.93 23.07 3.68
C PRO A 549 17.65 23.74 4.83
N ALA A 550 17.27 23.43 6.08
CA ALA A 550 17.94 23.97 7.26
C ALA A 550 19.40 23.53 7.35
N LEU A 551 19.69 22.26 7.02
CA LEU A 551 21.06 21.76 6.99
C LEU A 551 21.91 22.50 5.95
N VAL A 552 21.42 22.64 4.72
CA VAL A 552 22.14 23.36 3.64
C VAL A 552 22.36 24.83 4.00
N ALA A 553 21.41 25.48 4.68
CA ALA A 553 21.58 26.86 5.14
C ALA A 553 22.68 27.01 6.21
N SER A 554 23.07 25.91 6.87
CA SER A 554 24.11 25.89 7.91
C SER A 554 25.52 25.50 7.42
N LEU A 555 25.66 25.15 6.13
CA LEU A 555 26.90 24.71 5.47
C LEU A 555 27.42 25.80 4.53
#